data_AF-A0A6I3IW51-F1
#
_entry.id   AF-A0A6I3IW51-F1
#
_cell.length_a   1.000
_cell.length_b   1.000
_cell.length_c   1.000
_cell.angle_alpha   90.00
_cell.angle_beta   90.00
_cell.angle_gamma   90.00
#
_symmetry.space_group_name_H-M   'P 1'
#
loop_
_entity.id
_entity.type
_entity.pdbx_description
1 polymer ?
#
loop_
_entity_poly.entity_id
_entity_poly.type
_entity_poly.pdbx_seq_one_letter_code
_entity_poly.pdbx_strand_id
1 'polypeptide(L)'
;MTDKLRLRLSAQKNDNTLYTNWQITKLSNDFSEFYYKTILLNDLSQYLNQGVEGRNIIIFNSSININSQYVRYEKPILDLTKSSDIVKYYHLGSPVSLGLDQQILILHEFFEAYRRYFSIANKHKLNAGNKKENLLKLYEESKIENISEFNLVTFFEESIKNNNVANSDNTKKCIQEIQNTFKNLTHQLQKSLEEQGKHESEKFHYIFNRFERPIIGIKVADDEIKLIGSDFFVQSKFTYSNSRFLETNSIKQNSPLEMILTMSILALSSIVLILREKATLMKIQNKNGELDQEILTLKRKISDLENKAQQEGVTISQPAHVPQELINSVNRKGEYVFNEFDAEVM
;
A
#
# COMPACT_ATOMS: atom_id res chain seq x y z
N MET A 1 -21.80 15.74 4.96
CA MET A 1 -21.38 15.43 3.58
C MET A 1 -19.96 15.95 3.48
N THR A 2 -18.98 15.11 3.18
CA THR A 2 -17.62 15.61 2.92
C THR A 2 -17.56 16.05 1.46
N ASP A 3 -17.37 17.35 1.25
CA ASP A 3 -17.36 17.95 -0.07
C ASP A 3 -16.16 17.45 -0.88
N LYS A 4 -16.39 17.28 -2.19
CA LYS A 4 -15.34 16.92 -3.13
C LYS A 4 -14.60 18.19 -3.54
N LEU A 5 -13.28 18.10 -3.63
CA LEU A 5 -12.42 19.13 -4.20
C LEU A 5 -12.34 18.94 -5.71
N ARG A 6 -12.63 20.00 -6.47
CA ARG A 6 -12.32 20.07 -7.89
C ARG A 6 -11.01 20.81 -8.09
N LEU A 7 -10.02 20.15 -8.69
CA LEU A 7 -8.68 20.67 -8.90
C LEU A 7 -8.38 20.74 -10.40
N ARG A 8 -7.92 21.89 -10.85
CA ARG A 8 -7.30 22.08 -12.16
C ARG A 8 -5.79 21.97 -12.00
N LEU A 9 -5.18 21.10 -12.79
CA LEU A 9 -3.74 20.99 -12.96
C LEU A 9 -3.38 21.46 -14.36
N SER A 10 -2.46 22.42 -14.46
CA SER A 10 -2.03 22.99 -15.74
C SER A 10 -0.52 22.91 -15.89
N ALA A 11 -0.05 22.47 -17.05
CA ALA A 11 1.38 22.38 -17.36
C ALA A 11 1.68 22.90 -18.77
N GLN A 12 2.74 23.67 -18.89
CA GLN A 12 3.22 24.21 -20.16
C GLN A 12 4.73 23.98 -20.28
N LYS A 13 5.17 23.46 -21.43
CA LYS A 13 6.59 23.33 -21.73
C LYS A 13 7.15 24.65 -22.26
N ASN A 14 8.39 24.94 -21.90
CA ASN A 14 9.08 26.19 -22.23
C ASN A 14 9.45 26.33 -23.72
N ASP A 15 9.40 25.24 -24.49
CA ASP A 15 9.89 25.14 -25.87
C ASP A 15 8.78 25.05 -26.92
N ASN A 16 7.54 25.43 -26.58
CA ASN A 16 6.34 25.26 -27.41
C ASN A 16 6.06 23.80 -27.85
N THR A 17 6.69 22.80 -27.22
CA THR A 17 6.40 21.41 -27.51
C THR A 17 5.19 20.91 -26.73
N LEU A 18 4.51 19.93 -27.31
CA LEU A 18 3.40 19.24 -26.70
C LEU A 18 3.90 18.10 -25.79
N TYR A 19 3.14 17.76 -24.75
CA TYR A 19 3.32 16.51 -24.02
C TYR A 19 2.96 15.32 -24.91
N THR A 20 3.73 14.24 -24.85
CA THR A 20 3.31 13.01 -25.53
C THR A 20 2.19 12.32 -24.73
N ASN A 21 1.39 11.47 -25.37
CA ASN A 21 0.38 10.66 -24.67
C ASN A 21 0.99 9.82 -23.54
N TRP A 22 2.22 9.34 -23.73
CA TRP A 22 2.97 8.61 -22.69
C TRP A 22 3.31 9.49 -21.50
N GLN A 23 3.73 10.75 -21.73
CA GLN A 23 3.97 11.71 -20.66
C GLN A 23 2.68 12.05 -19.92
N ILE A 24 1.57 12.28 -20.63
CA ILE A 24 0.25 12.56 -20.02
C ILE A 24 -0.20 11.36 -19.15
N THR A 25 -0.04 10.14 -19.65
CA THR A 25 -0.40 8.92 -18.93
C THR A 25 0.45 8.77 -17.66
N LYS A 26 1.75 9.00 -17.77
CA LYS A 26 2.67 8.96 -16.63
C LYS A 26 2.27 9.98 -15.57
N LEU A 27 2.05 11.23 -15.96
CA LEU A 27 1.62 12.31 -15.09
C LEU A 27 0.30 11.98 -14.36
N SER A 28 -0.68 11.41 -15.07
CA SER A 28 -1.93 10.95 -14.49
C SER A 28 -1.73 9.82 -13.47
N ASN A 29 -0.83 8.87 -13.76
CA ASN A 29 -0.51 7.78 -12.84
C ASN A 29 0.23 8.29 -11.60
N ASP A 30 1.19 9.19 -11.77
CA ASP A 30 1.95 9.79 -10.67
C ASP A 30 1.04 10.59 -9.73
N PHE A 31 0.08 11.36 -10.28
CA PHE A 31 -0.93 12.03 -9.47
C PHE A 31 -1.84 11.02 -8.75
N SER A 32 -2.31 9.98 -9.46
CA SER A 32 -3.18 8.94 -8.87
C SER A 32 -2.49 8.22 -7.71
N GLU A 33 -1.20 7.89 -7.84
CA GLU A 33 -0.40 7.30 -6.78
C GLU A 33 -0.23 8.27 -5.60
N PHE A 34 0.17 9.52 -5.86
CA PHE A 34 0.29 10.55 -4.82
C PHE A 34 -1.00 10.70 -4.03
N TYR A 35 -2.13 10.80 -4.73
CA TYR A 35 -3.45 10.92 -4.12
C TYR A 35 -3.81 9.69 -3.29
N TYR A 36 -3.65 8.48 -3.84
CA TYR A 36 -3.94 7.24 -3.12
C TYR A 36 -3.13 7.14 -1.82
N LYS A 37 -1.81 7.36 -1.88
CA LYS A 37 -0.95 7.31 -0.69
C LYS A 37 -1.26 8.43 0.30
N THR A 38 -1.62 9.62 -0.16
CA THR A 38 -2.09 10.72 0.71
C THR A 38 -3.32 10.30 1.50
N ILE A 39 -4.29 9.67 0.85
CA ILE A 39 -5.50 9.22 1.53
C ILE A 39 -5.20 8.07 2.51
N LEU A 40 -4.32 7.13 2.15
CA LEU A 40 -3.86 6.09 3.09
C LEU A 40 -3.14 6.69 4.31
N LEU A 41 -2.28 7.70 4.14
CA LEU A 41 -1.63 8.37 5.26
C LEU A 41 -2.63 9.03 6.21
N ASN A 42 -3.67 9.66 5.66
CA ASN A 42 -4.74 10.25 6.45
C ASN A 42 -5.49 9.17 7.26
N ASP A 43 -5.83 8.03 6.64
CA ASP A 43 -6.45 6.91 7.36
C ASP A 43 -5.53 6.38 8.47
N LEU A 44 -4.24 6.15 8.16
CA LEU A 44 -3.26 5.68 9.14
C LEU A 44 -3.13 6.63 10.32
N SER A 45 -3.07 7.93 10.07
CA SER A 45 -3.03 8.95 11.13
C SER A 45 -4.26 8.86 12.02
N GLN A 46 -5.46 8.68 11.45
CA GLN A 46 -6.68 8.54 12.23
C GLN A 46 -6.63 7.33 13.17
N TYR A 47 -6.17 6.17 12.68
CA TYR A 47 -6.03 4.98 13.53
C TYR A 47 -4.97 5.15 14.62
N LEU A 48 -3.81 5.71 14.29
CA LEU A 48 -2.74 5.98 15.25
C LEU A 48 -3.20 6.95 16.35
N ASN A 49 -3.92 8.02 15.98
CA ASN A 49 -4.50 8.97 16.92
C ASN A 49 -5.59 8.35 17.83
N GLN A 50 -6.24 7.28 17.36
CA GLN A 50 -7.20 6.50 18.15
C GLN A 50 -6.51 5.46 19.06
N GLY A 51 -5.18 5.40 19.06
CA GLY A 51 -4.40 4.49 19.90
C GLY A 51 -4.12 3.13 19.28
N VAL A 52 -4.32 2.95 17.96
CA VAL A 52 -3.88 1.72 17.29
C VAL A 52 -2.36 1.65 17.31
N GLU A 53 -1.83 0.58 17.89
CA GLU A 53 -0.39 0.35 17.96
C GLU A 53 0.20 -0.03 16.59
N GLY A 54 1.44 0.35 16.32
CA GLY A 54 2.11 0.08 15.04
C GLY A 54 2.17 -1.41 14.68
N ARG A 55 2.26 -2.32 15.67
CA ARG A 55 2.22 -3.77 15.44
C ARG A 55 0.91 -4.26 14.79
N ASN A 56 -0.18 -3.52 14.99
CA ASN A 56 -1.50 -3.83 14.42
C ASN A 56 -1.71 -3.22 13.02
N ILE A 57 -0.74 -2.47 12.49
CA ILE A 57 -0.79 -1.88 11.15
C ILE A 57 0.02 -2.78 10.23
N ILE A 58 -0.64 -3.37 9.24
CA ILE A 58 -0.08 -4.40 8.38
C ILE A 58 -0.06 -3.90 6.94
N ILE A 59 1.09 -3.96 6.27
CA ILE A 59 1.20 -3.79 4.82
C ILE A 59 1.46 -5.14 4.16
N PHE A 60 0.87 -5.39 3.01
CA PHE A 60 1.12 -6.62 2.27
C PHE A 60 2.20 -6.38 1.21
N ASN A 61 3.07 -7.38 0.99
CA ASN A 61 4.13 -7.33 -0.03
C ASN A 61 3.62 -7.46 -1.49
N SER A 62 2.45 -6.89 -1.77
CA SER A 62 1.82 -6.85 -3.08
C SER A 62 1.16 -5.49 -3.32
N SER A 63 0.70 -5.29 -4.54
CA SER A 63 -0.04 -4.11 -4.96
C SER A 63 -1.40 -4.51 -5.51
N ILE A 64 -2.34 -3.57 -5.46
CA ILE A 64 -3.61 -3.68 -6.17
C ILE A 64 -3.34 -3.77 -7.68
N ASN A 65 -3.93 -4.77 -8.32
CA ASN A 65 -3.99 -4.97 -9.76
C ASN A 65 -5.24 -4.28 -10.33
N ILE A 66 -5.01 -3.24 -11.13
CA ILE A 66 -6.04 -2.35 -11.66
C ILE A 66 -7.12 -3.05 -12.52
N ASN A 67 -6.82 -4.24 -13.05
CA ASN A 67 -7.74 -5.00 -13.90
C ASN A 67 -8.64 -5.97 -13.11
N SER A 68 -8.47 -6.05 -11.79
CA SER A 68 -9.27 -6.92 -10.93
C SER A 68 -10.43 -6.15 -10.30
N GLN A 69 -11.61 -6.77 -10.22
CA GLN A 69 -12.81 -6.15 -9.66
C GLN A 69 -12.82 -6.14 -8.12
N TYR A 70 -12.04 -7.04 -7.50
CA TYR A 70 -11.91 -7.18 -6.05
C TYR A 70 -13.23 -7.41 -5.28
N VAL A 71 -14.25 -7.99 -5.93
CA VAL A 71 -15.58 -8.33 -5.33
C VAL A 71 -15.44 -9.10 -4.00
N ARG A 72 -14.41 -9.96 -3.88
CA ARG A 72 -14.14 -10.72 -2.65
C ARG A 72 -13.81 -9.88 -1.41
N TYR A 73 -13.57 -8.58 -1.57
CA TYR A 73 -13.29 -7.60 -0.51
C TYR A 73 -14.37 -6.50 -0.43
N GLU A 74 -15.57 -6.73 -0.99
CA GLU A 74 -16.70 -5.79 -0.86
C GLU A 74 -17.03 -5.46 0.59
N LYS A 75 -16.92 -6.46 1.47
CA LYS A 75 -16.77 -6.26 2.91
C LYS A 75 -15.27 -6.14 3.21
N PRO A 76 -14.79 -4.96 3.65
CA PRO A 76 -13.36 -4.73 3.85
C PRO A 76 -12.88 -5.25 5.22
N ILE A 77 -13.52 -6.28 5.76
CA ILE A 77 -13.15 -6.94 7.01
C ILE A 77 -12.95 -8.42 6.68
N LEU A 78 -11.78 -8.93 7.05
CA LEU A 78 -11.42 -10.33 6.93
C LEU A 78 -11.48 -10.95 8.32
N ASP A 79 -12.29 -12.00 8.46
CA ASP A 79 -12.37 -12.80 9.68
C ASP A 79 -11.52 -14.06 9.50
N LEU A 80 -10.32 -14.06 10.07
CA LEU A 80 -9.32 -15.11 9.92
C LEU A 80 -9.70 -16.41 10.64
N THR A 81 -10.76 -16.44 11.45
CA THR A 81 -11.34 -17.73 11.89
C THR A 81 -12.00 -18.50 10.74
N LYS A 82 -12.39 -17.77 9.67
CA LYS A 82 -12.95 -18.36 8.45
C LYS A 82 -11.84 -18.66 7.47
N SER A 83 -11.69 -19.93 7.14
CA SER A 83 -10.67 -20.36 6.17
C SER A 83 -10.83 -19.73 4.77
N SER A 84 -12.02 -19.26 4.39
CA SER A 84 -12.21 -18.50 3.14
C SER A 84 -11.51 -17.15 3.17
N ASP A 85 -11.51 -16.49 4.33
CA ASP A 85 -10.92 -15.17 4.52
C ASP A 85 -9.42 -15.27 4.74
N ILE A 86 -8.90 -16.37 5.31
CA ILE A 86 -7.46 -16.68 5.27
C ILE A 86 -6.96 -16.80 3.84
N VAL A 87 -7.70 -17.49 2.96
CA VAL A 87 -7.32 -17.58 1.54
C VAL A 87 -7.30 -16.18 0.90
N LYS A 88 -8.30 -15.33 1.21
CA LYS A 88 -8.30 -13.93 0.75
C LYS A 88 -7.12 -13.14 1.29
N TYR A 89 -6.76 -13.32 2.56
CA TYR A 89 -5.63 -12.67 3.23
C TYR A 89 -4.29 -13.08 2.60
N TYR A 90 -4.07 -14.38 2.39
CA TYR A 90 -2.92 -14.92 1.65
C TYR A 90 -2.76 -14.34 0.23
N HIS A 91 -3.89 -14.08 -0.45
CA HIS A 91 -3.91 -13.49 -1.77
C HIS A 91 -3.63 -11.98 -1.81
N LEU A 92 -3.63 -11.29 -0.66
CA LEU A 92 -3.16 -9.91 -0.58
C LEU A 92 -1.63 -9.80 -0.60
N GLY A 93 -0.93 -10.88 -0.28
CA GLY A 93 0.53 -10.92 -0.15
C GLY A 93 0.95 -11.50 1.20
N SER A 94 2.25 -11.54 1.47
CA SER A 94 2.78 -11.76 2.81
C SER A 94 2.66 -10.48 3.62
N PRO A 95 2.08 -10.55 4.82
CA PRO A 95 1.90 -9.39 5.69
C PRO A 95 3.24 -8.95 6.30
N VAL A 96 3.37 -7.66 6.56
CA VAL A 96 4.49 -7.05 7.29
C VAL A 96 3.89 -5.99 8.20
N SER A 97 4.15 -6.06 9.50
CA SER A 97 3.67 -5.09 10.47
C SER A 97 4.57 -3.84 10.51
N LEU A 98 3.99 -2.69 10.87
CA LEU A 98 4.74 -1.44 11.00
C LEU A 98 5.67 -1.45 12.22
N GLY A 99 5.18 -2.04 13.33
CA GLY A 99 5.98 -2.39 14.50
C GLY A 99 6.03 -3.90 14.68
N LEU A 100 6.93 -4.40 15.55
CA LEU A 100 7.13 -5.83 15.74
C LEU A 100 5.84 -6.56 16.16
N ASP A 101 5.42 -7.53 15.36
CA ASP A 101 4.40 -8.52 15.72
C ASP A 101 4.89 -9.92 15.34
N GLN A 102 5.14 -10.77 16.34
CA GLN A 102 5.70 -12.10 16.13
C GLN A 102 4.77 -12.99 15.29
N GLN A 103 3.45 -12.92 15.52
CA GLN A 103 2.48 -13.72 14.76
C GLN A 103 2.52 -13.31 13.29
N ILE A 104 2.52 -12.01 13.00
CA ILE A 104 2.57 -11.49 11.62
C ILE A 104 3.89 -11.85 10.93
N LEU A 105 5.02 -11.76 11.65
CA LEU A 105 6.33 -12.16 11.13
C LEU A 105 6.36 -13.66 10.77
N ILE A 106 5.86 -14.51 11.65
CA ILE A 106 5.74 -15.94 11.41
C ILE A 106 4.85 -16.21 10.21
N LEU A 107 3.70 -15.54 10.16
CA LEU A 107 2.72 -15.70 9.10
C LEU A 107 3.28 -15.24 7.74
N HIS A 108 4.13 -14.21 7.73
CA HIS A 108 4.90 -13.80 6.56
C HIS A 108 5.71 -14.97 6.00
N GLU A 109 6.53 -15.59 6.85
CA GLU A 109 7.41 -16.69 6.45
C GLU A 109 6.62 -17.92 6.03
N PHE A 110 5.51 -18.24 6.72
CA PHE A 110 4.61 -19.32 6.32
C PHE A 110 3.99 -19.09 4.95
N PHE A 111 3.56 -17.86 4.64
CA PHE A 111 2.99 -17.56 3.33
C PHE A 111 4.03 -17.63 2.21
N GLU A 112 5.25 -17.13 2.45
CA GLU A 112 6.37 -17.29 1.50
C GLU A 112 6.74 -18.77 1.32
N ALA A 113 6.80 -19.54 2.40
CA ALA A 113 7.09 -20.97 2.36
C ALA A 113 6.02 -21.74 1.59
N TYR A 114 4.74 -21.45 1.83
CA TYR A 114 3.64 -22.09 1.13
C TYR A 114 3.64 -21.78 -0.37
N ARG A 115 3.98 -20.55 -0.79
CA ARG A 115 4.15 -20.19 -2.21
C ARG A 115 5.25 -21.03 -2.87
N ARG A 116 6.41 -21.15 -2.22
CA ARG A 116 7.54 -21.96 -2.70
C ARG A 116 7.15 -23.44 -2.76
N TYR A 117 6.53 -23.96 -1.72
CA TYR A 117 6.01 -25.33 -1.67
C TYR A 117 5.06 -25.62 -2.84
N PHE A 118 4.07 -24.75 -3.05
CA PHE A 118 3.10 -24.89 -4.14
C PHE A 118 3.79 -24.87 -5.51
N SER A 119 4.81 -24.03 -5.70
CA SER A 119 5.62 -24.00 -6.91
C SER A 119 6.40 -25.31 -7.13
N ILE A 120 7.00 -25.87 -6.07
CA ILE A 120 7.71 -27.15 -6.12
C ILE A 120 6.74 -28.29 -6.49
N ALA A 121 5.59 -28.36 -5.82
CA ALA A 121 4.57 -29.37 -6.13
C ALA A 121 4.12 -29.31 -7.60
N ASN A 122 3.82 -28.11 -8.12
CA ASN A 122 3.44 -27.92 -9.52
C ASN A 122 4.54 -28.29 -10.51
N LYS A 123 5.81 -27.95 -10.21
CA LYS A 123 6.97 -28.33 -11.03
C LYS A 123 7.05 -29.85 -11.21
N HIS A 124 6.73 -30.62 -10.17
CA HIS A 124 6.68 -32.08 -10.20
C HIS A 124 5.32 -32.65 -10.62
N LYS A 125 4.37 -31.81 -11.02
CA LYS A 125 3.00 -32.17 -11.43
C LYS A 125 2.23 -32.95 -10.35
N LEU A 126 2.42 -32.58 -9.10
CA LEU A 126 1.77 -33.18 -7.94
C LEU A 126 0.69 -32.27 -7.37
N ASN A 127 -0.30 -32.86 -6.73
CA ASN A 127 -1.32 -32.15 -5.97
C ASN A 127 -0.73 -31.66 -4.64
N ALA A 128 -0.71 -30.34 -4.44
CA ALA A 128 -0.21 -29.69 -3.21
C ALA A 128 -1.19 -29.79 -2.02
N GLY A 129 -2.32 -30.47 -2.19
CA GLY A 129 -3.38 -30.59 -1.19
C GLY A 129 -4.33 -29.40 -1.15
N ASN A 130 -5.21 -29.40 -0.14
CA ASN A 130 -6.23 -28.37 -0.01
C ASN A 130 -5.62 -27.06 0.51
N LYS A 131 -5.55 -26.04 -0.35
CA LYS A 131 -5.04 -24.70 0.00
C LYS A 131 -5.74 -24.09 1.20
N LYS A 132 -7.06 -24.24 1.30
CA LYS A 132 -7.87 -23.61 2.35
C LYS A 132 -7.54 -24.19 3.72
N GLU A 133 -7.40 -25.51 3.80
CA GLU A 133 -7.03 -26.23 5.03
C GLU A 133 -5.57 -25.97 5.40
N ASN A 134 -4.66 -26.04 4.42
CA ASN A 134 -3.24 -25.83 4.66
C ASN A 134 -2.95 -24.41 5.19
N LEU A 135 -3.57 -23.39 4.58
CA LEU A 135 -3.39 -22.01 5.04
C LEU A 135 -4.05 -21.75 6.40
N LEU A 136 -5.21 -22.37 6.69
CA LEU A 136 -5.81 -22.30 8.03
C LEU A 136 -4.89 -22.91 9.08
N LYS A 137 -4.34 -24.10 8.82
CA LYS A 137 -3.40 -24.72 9.75
C LYS A 137 -2.17 -23.85 9.99
N LEU A 138 -1.54 -23.34 8.93
CA LEU A 138 -0.42 -22.40 9.07
C LEU A 138 -0.77 -21.15 9.89
N TYR A 139 -1.97 -20.61 9.71
CA TYR A 139 -2.44 -19.48 10.51
C TYR A 139 -2.60 -19.84 12.01
N GLU A 140 -3.22 -20.97 12.33
CA GLU A 140 -3.36 -21.42 13.72
C GLU A 140 -2.00 -21.68 14.38
N GLU A 141 -1.08 -22.33 13.65
CA GLU A 141 0.30 -22.56 14.12
C GLU A 141 1.08 -21.26 14.32
N SER A 142 0.74 -20.18 13.58
CA SER A 142 1.39 -18.88 13.75
C SER A 142 1.05 -18.19 15.08
N LYS A 143 -0.03 -18.61 15.74
CA LYS A 143 -0.46 -18.08 17.04
C LYS A 143 0.34 -18.66 18.22
N ILE A 144 1.09 -19.74 18.00
CA ILE A 144 1.80 -20.45 19.07
C ILE A 144 3.08 -19.68 19.43
N GLU A 145 3.26 -19.38 20.72
CA GLU A 145 4.42 -18.61 21.23
C GLU A 145 5.76 -19.31 20.94
N ASN A 146 5.78 -20.64 20.88
CA ASN A 146 6.96 -21.44 20.61
C ASN A 146 6.89 -22.14 19.24
N ILE A 147 7.28 -21.43 18.19
CA ILE A 147 7.28 -21.98 16.82
C ILE A 147 8.24 -23.16 16.60
N SER A 148 9.17 -23.42 17.54
CA SER A 148 10.15 -24.51 17.38
C SER A 148 9.50 -25.89 17.29
N GLU A 149 8.25 -26.02 17.72
CA GLU A 149 7.47 -27.26 17.63
C GLU A 149 6.88 -27.52 16.24
N PHE A 150 6.73 -26.49 15.40
CA PHE A 150 6.14 -26.64 14.07
C PHE A 150 7.20 -26.92 12.99
N ASN A 151 7.17 -28.13 12.44
CA ASN A 151 8.08 -28.55 11.37
C ASN A 151 7.43 -28.40 9.98
N LEU A 152 7.78 -27.31 9.28
CA LEU A 152 7.32 -27.02 7.91
C LEU A 152 7.69 -28.13 6.90
N VAL A 153 8.86 -28.75 7.03
CA VAL A 153 9.28 -29.84 6.14
C VAL A 153 8.32 -31.01 6.28
N THR A 154 8.10 -31.47 7.51
CA THR A 154 7.16 -32.56 7.79
C THR A 154 5.75 -32.23 7.32
N PHE A 155 5.26 -31.02 7.62
CA PHE A 155 3.94 -30.56 7.19
C PHE A 155 3.76 -30.63 5.66
N PHE A 156 4.73 -30.13 4.89
CA PHE A 156 4.65 -30.16 3.42
C PHE A 156 4.84 -31.56 2.83
N GLU A 157 5.71 -32.38 3.41
CA GLU A 157 5.89 -33.77 3.02
C GLU A 157 4.62 -34.59 3.19
N GLU A 158 3.97 -34.48 4.35
CA GLU A 158 2.73 -35.17 4.65
C GLU A 158 1.62 -34.74 3.69
N SER A 159 1.52 -33.43 3.40
CA SER A 159 0.59 -32.93 2.39
C SER A 159 0.81 -33.59 1.02
N ILE A 160 2.07 -33.74 0.58
CA ILE A 160 2.37 -34.45 -0.68
C ILE A 160 2.04 -35.94 -0.60
N LYS A 161 2.44 -36.63 0.47
CA LYS A 161 2.22 -38.07 0.65
C LYS A 161 0.73 -38.41 0.71
N ASN A 162 -0.08 -37.59 1.36
CA ASN A 162 -1.51 -37.84 1.56
C ASN A 162 -2.36 -37.55 0.32
N ASN A 163 -1.90 -36.65 -0.57
CA ASN A 163 -2.67 -36.20 -1.73
C ASN A 163 -2.21 -36.81 -3.06
N ASN A 164 -1.20 -37.68 -3.05
CA ASN A 164 -0.60 -38.24 -4.27
C ASN A 164 -0.25 -39.72 -4.09
N VAL A 165 0.05 -40.41 -5.19
CA VAL A 165 0.52 -41.80 -5.14
C VAL A 165 1.86 -41.87 -4.39
N ALA A 166 1.87 -42.61 -3.29
CA ALA A 166 3.05 -42.81 -2.47
C ALA A 166 4.19 -43.45 -3.30
N ASN A 167 5.42 -43.03 -3.05
CA ASN A 167 6.65 -43.61 -3.61
C ASN A 167 6.84 -43.54 -5.14
N SER A 168 6.04 -42.76 -5.86
CA SER A 168 6.36 -42.43 -7.27
C SER A 168 7.69 -41.67 -7.36
N ASP A 169 8.39 -41.76 -8.51
CA ASP A 169 9.64 -41.03 -8.72
C ASP A 169 9.48 -39.51 -8.57
N ASN A 170 8.36 -38.96 -9.04
CA ASN A 170 8.04 -37.55 -8.88
C ASN A 170 7.80 -37.19 -7.40
N THR A 171 7.09 -38.05 -6.66
CA THR A 171 6.85 -37.87 -5.22
C THR A 171 8.17 -37.82 -4.46
N LYS A 172 9.09 -38.76 -4.74
CA LYS A 172 10.42 -38.81 -4.11
C LYS A 172 11.26 -37.57 -4.42
N LYS A 173 11.32 -37.17 -5.70
CA LYS A 173 12.06 -35.97 -6.13
C LYS A 173 11.49 -34.69 -5.52
N CYS A 174 10.16 -34.57 -5.46
CA CYS A 174 9.48 -33.44 -4.83
C CYS A 174 9.80 -33.35 -3.34
N ILE A 175 9.67 -34.45 -2.61
CA ILE A 175 10.01 -34.51 -1.17
C ILE A 175 11.46 -34.12 -0.92
N GLN A 176 12.40 -34.63 -1.72
CA GLN A 176 13.81 -34.28 -1.59
C GLN A 176 14.06 -32.78 -1.85
N GLU A 177 13.36 -32.18 -2.81
CA GLU A 177 13.43 -30.74 -3.09
C GLU A 177 12.83 -29.91 -1.93
N ILE A 178 11.71 -30.36 -1.34
CA ILE A 178 11.12 -29.74 -0.14
C ILE A 178 12.12 -29.76 1.02
N GLN A 179 12.70 -30.94 1.32
CA GLN A 179 13.68 -31.10 2.39
C GLN A 179 14.86 -30.14 2.20
N ASN A 180 15.46 -30.11 1.01
CA ASN A 180 16.60 -29.24 0.72
C ASN A 180 16.25 -27.74 0.81
N THR A 181 15.06 -27.37 0.33
CA THR A 181 14.62 -25.95 0.29
C THR A 181 14.31 -25.41 1.67
N PHE A 182 13.70 -26.22 2.55
CA PHE A 182 13.18 -25.77 3.83
C PHE A 182 14.01 -26.23 5.03
N LYS A 183 15.09 -27.00 4.83
CA LYS A 183 15.96 -27.54 5.89
C LYS A 183 16.36 -26.51 6.96
N ASN A 184 16.66 -25.29 6.53
CA ASN A 184 17.17 -24.23 7.39
C ASN A 184 16.11 -23.17 7.73
N LEU A 185 14.87 -23.31 7.25
CA LEU A 185 13.87 -22.25 7.38
C LEU A 185 13.48 -22.03 8.85
N THR A 186 13.32 -23.10 9.64
CA THR A 186 13.03 -23.00 11.08
C THR A 186 14.13 -22.25 11.83
N HIS A 187 15.41 -22.56 11.56
CA HIS A 187 16.54 -21.84 12.15
C HIS A 187 16.60 -20.37 11.70
N GLN A 188 16.30 -20.08 10.43
CA GLN A 188 16.25 -18.70 9.92
C GLN A 188 15.12 -17.89 10.55
N LEU A 189 13.97 -18.52 10.81
CA LEU A 189 12.84 -17.89 11.48
C LEU A 189 13.16 -17.61 12.95
N GLN A 190 13.73 -18.57 13.67
CA GLN A 190 14.19 -18.36 15.06
C GLN A 190 15.18 -17.20 15.15
N LYS A 191 16.19 -17.20 14.28
CA LYS A 191 17.15 -16.10 14.19
C LYS A 191 16.46 -14.75 13.90
N SER A 192 15.49 -14.72 12.98
CA SER A 192 14.71 -13.51 12.67
C SER A 192 13.88 -13.02 13.87
N LEU A 193 13.33 -13.94 14.68
CA LEU A 193 12.57 -13.60 15.88
C LEU A 193 13.48 -13.05 17.00
N GLU A 194 14.71 -13.57 17.11
CA GLU A 194 15.71 -13.11 18.09
C GLU A 194 16.35 -11.76 17.71
N GLU A 195 16.50 -11.48 16.40
CA GLU A 195 17.24 -10.30 15.92
C GLU A 195 16.40 -9.01 15.80
N GLN A 196 15.06 -9.03 15.95
CA GLN A 196 14.24 -7.95 15.40
C GLN A 196 13.33 -7.18 16.36
N GLY A 197 13.60 -5.87 16.44
CA GLY A 197 12.59 -4.80 16.60
C GLY A 197 12.78 -3.63 15.62
N LYS A 198 13.92 -3.53 14.90
CA LYS A 198 14.23 -2.40 13.99
C LYS A 198 13.96 -2.66 12.50
N HIS A 199 14.08 -3.90 12.02
CA HIS A 199 14.01 -4.20 10.58
C HIS A 199 12.58 -4.25 10.00
N GLU A 200 11.55 -4.48 10.82
CA GLU A 200 10.17 -4.54 10.31
C GLU A 200 9.68 -3.19 9.79
N SER A 201 9.97 -2.10 10.52
CA SER A 201 9.62 -0.76 10.09
C SER A 201 10.31 -0.39 8.76
N GLU A 202 11.59 -0.76 8.59
CA GLU A 202 12.32 -0.56 7.33
C GLU A 202 11.68 -1.33 6.16
N LYS A 203 11.29 -2.58 6.40
CA LYS A 203 10.62 -3.42 5.39
C LYS A 203 9.24 -2.87 5.04
N PHE A 204 8.48 -2.39 6.04
CA PHE A 204 7.19 -1.72 5.84
C PHE A 204 7.36 -0.48 4.96
N HIS A 205 8.31 0.40 5.31
CA HIS A 205 8.61 1.62 4.55
C HIS A 205 9.04 1.30 3.11
N TYR A 206 9.88 0.27 2.93
CA TYR A 206 10.28 -0.19 1.61
C TYR A 206 9.07 -0.61 0.75
N ILE A 207 8.16 -1.41 1.31
CA ILE A 207 6.96 -1.89 0.61
C ILE A 207 6.03 -0.72 0.26
N PHE A 208 5.80 0.19 1.20
CA PHE A 208 4.97 1.37 0.98
C PHE A 208 5.51 2.27 -0.15
N ASN A 209 6.84 2.40 -0.22
CA ASN A 209 7.49 3.22 -1.24
C ASN A 209 7.51 2.52 -2.60
N ARG A 210 7.78 1.21 -2.62
CA ARG A 210 7.93 0.41 -3.83
C ARG A 210 6.64 0.28 -4.63
N PHE A 211 5.51 0.07 -3.96
CA PHE A 211 4.25 -0.16 -4.64
C PHE A 211 3.50 1.16 -4.87
N GLU A 212 2.93 1.34 -6.06
CA GLU A 212 2.10 2.51 -6.37
C GLU A 212 0.81 2.51 -5.54
N ARG A 213 0.23 1.31 -5.35
CA ARG A 213 -1.02 1.10 -4.60
C ARG A 213 -0.83 0.02 -3.54
N PRO A 214 -0.07 0.32 -2.47
CA PRO A 214 0.13 -0.63 -1.38
C PRO A 214 -1.21 -0.98 -0.73
N ILE A 215 -1.32 -2.23 -0.27
CA ILE A 215 -2.48 -2.71 0.46
C ILE A 215 -2.15 -2.66 1.94
N ILE A 216 -3.02 -2.02 2.73
CA ILE A 216 -2.83 -1.89 4.17
C ILE A 216 -4.06 -2.45 4.90
N GLY A 217 -3.81 -3.25 5.92
CA GLY A 217 -4.79 -3.76 6.87
C GLY A 217 -4.53 -3.23 8.28
N ILE A 218 -5.59 -3.10 9.06
CA ILE A 218 -5.55 -2.80 10.49
C ILE A 218 -6.11 -4.01 11.23
N LYS A 219 -5.32 -4.58 12.15
CA LYS A 219 -5.77 -5.60 13.09
C LYS A 219 -6.68 -4.94 14.13
N VAL A 220 -7.99 -5.17 14.01
CA VAL A 220 -9.00 -4.57 14.90
C VAL A 220 -9.41 -5.50 16.04
N ALA A 221 -9.19 -6.80 15.86
CA ALA A 221 -9.24 -7.84 16.87
C ALA A 221 -8.22 -8.94 16.50
N ASP A 222 -8.00 -9.94 17.36
CA ASP A 222 -6.97 -10.97 17.16
C ASP A 222 -7.04 -11.67 15.79
N ASP A 223 -8.26 -11.98 15.34
CA ASP A 223 -8.53 -12.65 14.08
C ASP A 223 -9.21 -11.74 13.04
N GLU A 224 -9.33 -10.42 13.28
CA GLU A 224 -10.03 -9.51 12.37
C GLU A 224 -9.12 -8.45 11.77
N ILE A 225 -9.00 -8.46 10.44
CA ILE A 225 -8.22 -7.48 9.68
C ILE A 225 -9.13 -6.62 8.83
N LYS A 226 -9.12 -5.30 9.09
CA LYS A 226 -9.83 -4.31 8.28
C LYS A 226 -8.93 -3.74 7.20
N LEU A 227 -9.30 -3.88 5.94
CA LEU A 227 -8.58 -3.30 4.80
C LEU A 227 -8.95 -1.82 4.65
N ILE A 228 -7.96 -0.94 4.77
CA ILE A 228 -8.14 0.49 4.52
C ILE A 228 -7.94 0.80 3.04
N GLY A 229 -8.57 1.88 2.57
CA GLY A 229 -8.53 2.25 1.15
C GLY A 229 -9.28 1.31 0.20
N SER A 230 -10.14 0.41 0.69
CA SER A 230 -10.97 -0.49 -0.15
C SER A 230 -11.83 0.26 -1.18
N ASP A 231 -12.25 1.48 -0.85
CA ASP A 231 -12.97 2.38 -1.75
C ASP A 231 -12.21 2.79 -3.02
N PHE A 232 -10.90 2.49 -3.09
CA PHE A 232 -10.03 2.76 -4.24
C PHE A 232 -9.75 1.55 -5.14
N PHE A 233 -10.12 0.35 -4.70
CA PHE A 233 -9.84 -0.86 -5.47
C PHE A 233 -11.01 -1.82 -5.62
N VAL A 234 -12.06 -1.70 -4.80
CA VAL A 234 -13.29 -2.47 -4.98
C VAL A 234 -14.17 -1.76 -6.01
N GLN A 235 -14.39 -2.39 -7.16
CA GLN A 235 -15.05 -1.74 -8.31
C GLN A 235 -16.47 -1.25 -7.99
N SER A 236 -17.22 -1.94 -7.13
CA SER A 236 -18.57 -1.50 -6.71
C SER A 236 -18.56 -0.18 -5.92
N LYS A 237 -17.39 0.29 -5.46
CA LYS A 237 -17.21 1.57 -4.77
C LYS A 237 -16.88 2.73 -5.73
N PHE A 238 -16.64 2.47 -7.02
CA PHE A 238 -16.30 3.49 -8.02
C PHE A 238 -17.55 4.21 -8.50
N THR A 239 -18.09 5.08 -7.64
CA THR A 239 -19.37 5.77 -7.84
C THR A 239 -19.22 7.26 -7.60
N TYR A 240 -20.06 8.08 -8.24
CA TYR A 240 -20.09 9.53 -7.99
C TYR A 240 -20.46 9.90 -6.54
N SER A 241 -21.12 9.00 -5.80
CA SER A 241 -21.40 9.17 -4.37
C SER A 241 -20.19 8.92 -3.47
N ASN A 242 -19.15 8.24 -3.96
CA ASN A 242 -17.94 8.01 -3.19
C ASN A 242 -17.11 9.30 -3.15
N SER A 243 -17.09 9.98 -2.00
CA SER A 243 -16.32 11.22 -1.78
C SER A 243 -14.82 11.04 -1.84
N ARG A 244 -14.34 9.79 -1.73
CA ARG A 244 -12.92 9.45 -1.76
C ARG A 244 -12.43 9.06 -3.15
N PHE A 245 -13.31 8.71 -4.09
CA PHE A 245 -12.90 8.29 -5.42
C PHE A 245 -12.23 9.45 -6.20
N LEU A 246 -11.13 9.16 -6.90
CA LEU A 246 -10.49 10.12 -7.79
C LEU A 246 -11.18 10.06 -9.15
N GLU A 247 -11.86 11.13 -9.50
CA GLU A 247 -12.52 11.27 -10.80
C GLU A 247 -11.65 12.10 -11.74
N THR A 248 -11.33 11.55 -12.90
CA THR A 248 -10.77 12.32 -14.01
C THR A 248 -11.92 12.92 -14.81
N ASN A 249 -12.20 14.21 -14.62
CA ASN A 249 -13.31 14.88 -15.33
C ASN A 249 -12.92 15.22 -16.77
N SER A 250 -11.69 15.69 -17.00
CA SER A 250 -11.19 15.95 -18.36
C SER A 250 -9.67 16.02 -18.40
N ILE A 251 -9.11 15.62 -19.54
CA ILE A 251 -7.72 15.90 -19.92
C ILE A 251 -7.76 16.57 -21.28
N LYS A 252 -7.18 17.77 -21.40
CA LYS A 252 -7.17 18.55 -22.65
C LYS A 252 -5.75 19.00 -22.95
N GLN A 253 -5.34 18.86 -24.20
CA GLN A 253 -4.04 19.29 -24.67
C GLN A 253 -4.22 20.46 -25.63
N ASN A 254 -4.41 21.67 -25.08
CA ASN A 254 -4.60 22.90 -25.86
C ASN A 254 -3.63 24.01 -25.41
N SER A 255 -2.41 23.64 -25.02
CA SER A 255 -1.34 24.52 -24.50
C SER A 255 -1.88 25.70 -23.65
N PRO A 256 -2.05 25.51 -22.33
CA PRO A 256 -1.44 24.44 -21.54
C PRO A 256 -2.11 23.06 -21.67
N LEU A 257 -1.39 22.01 -21.27
CA LEU A 257 -2.01 20.74 -20.88
C LEU A 257 -2.83 21.02 -19.64
N GLU A 258 -4.11 20.65 -19.66
CA GLU A 258 -5.02 20.81 -18.53
C GLU A 258 -5.61 19.48 -18.11
N MET A 259 -5.55 19.18 -16.81
CA MET A 259 -6.24 18.05 -16.18
C MET A 259 -7.20 18.59 -15.13
N ILE A 260 -8.49 18.25 -15.26
CA ILE A 260 -9.50 18.57 -14.25
C ILE A 260 -9.83 17.28 -13.52
N LEU A 261 -9.57 17.29 -12.21
CA LEU A 261 -9.77 16.15 -11.33
C LEU A 261 -10.75 16.53 -10.21
N THR A 262 -11.57 15.58 -9.80
CA THR A 262 -12.40 15.70 -8.60
C THR A 262 -11.96 14.64 -7.60
N MET A 263 -11.70 15.05 -6.35
CA MET A 263 -11.08 14.21 -5.34
C MET A 263 -11.56 14.55 -3.93
N SER A 264 -11.14 13.77 -2.94
CA SER A 264 -11.41 14.06 -1.53
C SER A 264 -10.70 15.34 -1.09
N ILE A 265 -11.40 16.15 -0.31
CA ILE A 265 -10.84 17.34 0.35
C ILE A 265 -9.63 17.02 1.25
N LEU A 266 -9.51 15.77 1.72
CA LEU A 266 -8.37 15.31 2.53
C LEU A 266 -7.03 15.39 1.78
N ALA A 267 -7.03 15.51 0.44
CA ALA A 267 -5.81 15.75 -0.32
C ALA A 267 -5.19 17.13 -0.07
N LEU A 268 -5.98 18.12 0.38
CA LEU A 268 -5.52 19.49 0.58
C LEU A 268 -4.35 19.57 1.57
N SER A 269 -4.34 18.75 2.62
CA SER A 269 -3.26 18.77 3.61
C SER A 269 -1.90 18.52 2.97
N SER A 270 -1.76 17.45 2.19
CA SER A 270 -0.52 17.13 1.47
C SER A 270 -0.20 18.17 0.39
N ILE A 271 -1.20 18.61 -0.39
CA ILE A 271 -0.98 19.59 -1.47
C ILE A 271 -0.42 20.89 -0.89
N VAL A 272 -1.03 21.43 0.17
CA VAL A 272 -0.58 22.68 0.81
C VAL A 272 0.83 22.53 1.38
N LEU A 273 1.14 21.41 2.03
CA LEU A 273 2.49 21.16 2.57
C LEU A 273 3.55 21.18 1.47
N ILE A 274 3.30 20.50 0.35
CA ILE A 274 4.24 20.47 -0.78
C ILE A 274 4.41 21.86 -1.41
N LEU A 275 3.31 22.60 -1.59
CA LEU A 275 3.39 23.96 -2.16
C LEU A 275 4.13 24.93 -1.22
N ARG A 276 3.97 24.80 0.11
CA ARG A 276 4.75 25.56 1.11
C ARG A 276 6.25 25.27 1.01
N GLU A 277 6.61 24.00 0.84
CA GLU A 277 8.00 23.58 0.65
C GLU A 277 8.57 24.15 -0.66
N LYS A 278 7.85 24.02 -1.77
CA LYS A 278 8.19 24.64 -3.07
C LYS A 278 8.42 26.15 -2.93
N ALA A 279 7.50 26.87 -2.26
CA ALA A 279 7.64 28.31 -2.02
C ALA A 279 8.86 28.66 -1.18
N THR A 280 9.25 27.78 -0.24
CA THR A 280 10.45 27.96 0.59
C THR A 280 11.72 27.78 -0.23
N LEU A 281 11.78 26.73 -1.06
CA LEU A 281 12.91 26.49 -1.96
C LEU A 281 13.08 27.63 -2.98
N MET A 282 11.99 28.12 -3.57
CA MET A 282 12.04 29.26 -4.49
C MET A 282 12.62 30.51 -3.84
N LYS A 283 12.24 30.82 -2.58
CA LYS A 283 12.84 31.95 -1.84
C LYS A 283 14.34 31.79 -1.65
N ILE A 284 14.81 30.58 -1.34
CA ILE A 284 16.25 30.30 -1.15
C ILE A 284 17.01 30.48 -2.47
N GLN A 285 16.40 30.10 -3.59
CA GLN A 285 16.98 30.21 -4.94
C GLN A 285 16.92 31.64 -5.50
N ASN A 286 16.05 32.50 -4.96
CA ASN A 286 15.79 33.85 -5.43
C ASN A 286 16.90 34.85 -5.05
N LYS A 287 18.09 34.70 -5.64
CA LYS A 287 19.28 35.51 -5.31
C LYS A 287 19.16 36.98 -5.76
N ASN A 288 18.35 37.27 -6.79
CA ASN A 288 18.25 38.59 -7.43
C ASN A 288 16.82 39.17 -7.48
N GLY A 289 15.83 38.55 -6.84
CA GLY A 289 14.42 38.97 -6.94
C GLY A 289 13.70 38.50 -8.22
N GLU A 290 14.36 37.73 -9.08
CA GLU A 290 13.81 37.20 -10.35
C GLU A 290 12.54 36.36 -10.16
N LEU A 291 12.38 35.71 -8.99
CA LEU A 291 11.23 34.85 -8.68
C LEU A 291 10.14 35.53 -7.85
N ASP A 292 10.23 36.85 -7.57
CA ASP A 292 9.34 37.52 -6.61
C ASP A 292 7.86 37.40 -6.99
N GLN A 293 7.52 37.57 -8.27
CA GLN A 293 6.13 37.48 -8.75
C GLN A 293 5.60 36.04 -8.69
N GLU A 294 6.42 35.06 -9.01
CA GLU A 294 6.04 33.64 -8.94
C GLU A 294 5.83 33.20 -7.49
N ILE A 295 6.73 33.60 -6.58
CA ILE A 295 6.60 33.35 -5.14
C ILE A 295 5.33 34.01 -4.59
N LEU A 296 5.02 35.23 -5.00
CA LEU A 296 3.81 35.94 -4.57
C LEU A 296 2.54 35.24 -5.07
N THR A 297 2.54 34.79 -6.32
CA THR A 297 1.44 34.05 -6.92
C THR A 297 1.22 32.71 -6.21
N LEU A 298 2.30 31.97 -5.94
CA LEU A 298 2.25 30.70 -5.22
C LEU A 298 1.75 30.88 -3.78
N LYS A 299 2.18 31.93 -3.07
CA LYS A 299 1.68 32.25 -1.72
C LYS A 299 0.18 32.53 -1.70
N ARG A 300 -0.36 33.24 -2.70
CA ARG A 300 -1.82 33.47 -2.81
C ARG A 300 -2.55 32.15 -2.97
N LYS A 301 -2.11 31.30 -3.90
CA LYS A 301 -2.68 29.95 -4.11
C LYS A 301 -2.65 29.11 -2.83
N ILE A 302 -1.54 29.12 -2.10
CA ILE A 302 -1.42 28.45 -0.80
C ILE A 302 -2.46 28.98 0.18
N SER A 303 -2.60 30.30 0.31
CA SER A 303 -3.58 30.92 1.20
C SER A 303 -5.03 30.53 0.83
N ASP A 304 -5.35 30.47 -0.47
CA ASP A 304 -6.69 30.08 -0.94
C ASP A 304 -6.99 28.61 -0.59
N LEU A 305 -6.03 27.72 -0.81
CA LEU A 305 -6.11 26.31 -0.42
C LEU A 305 -6.23 26.13 1.09
N GLU A 306 -5.50 26.93 1.87
CA GLU A 306 -5.56 26.91 3.34
C GLU A 306 -6.93 27.36 3.86
N ASN A 307 -7.46 28.45 3.31
CA ASN A 307 -8.79 28.94 3.64
C ASN A 307 -9.84 27.88 3.31
N LYS A 308 -9.74 27.22 2.15
CA LYS A 308 -10.65 26.13 1.77
C LYS A 308 -10.54 24.94 2.72
N ALA A 309 -9.33 24.49 3.05
CA ALA A 309 -9.13 23.42 4.01
C ALA A 309 -9.72 23.76 5.39
N GLN A 310 -9.54 25.00 5.87
CA GLN A 310 -10.11 25.45 7.14
C GLN A 310 -11.65 25.46 7.13
N GLN A 311 -12.27 25.95 6.05
CA GLN A 311 -13.73 25.93 5.87
C GLN A 311 -14.31 24.51 5.93
N GLU A 312 -13.55 23.54 5.42
CA GLU A 312 -13.92 22.13 5.33
C GLU A 312 -13.47 21.31 6.57
N GLY A 313 -12.90 21.97 7.58
CA GLY A 313 -12.40 21.31 8.79
C GLY A 313 -11.19 20.39 8.57
N VAL A 314 -10.47 20.55 7.46
CA VAL A 314 -9.25 19.79 7.16
C VAL A 314 -8.07 20.41 7.90
N THR A 315 -7.38 19.60 8.71
CA THR A 315 -6.18 20.05 9.42
C THR A 315 -4.97 20.02 8.49
N ILE A 316 -4.31 21.16 8.32
CA ILE A 316 -3.08 21.32 7.53
C ILE A 316 -1.87 21.25 8.47
N SER A 317 -1.72 20.10 9.11
CA SER A 317 -0.53 19.77 9.87
C SER A 317 -0.01 18.44 9.40
N GLN A 318 1.29 18.19 9.60
CA GLN A 318 1.78 16.83 9.47
C GLN A 318 1.03 15.94 10.46
N PRO A 319 0.58 14.76 10.04
CA PRO A 319 -0.13 13.86 10.92
C PRO A 319 0.78 13.47 12.08
N ALA A 320 0.36 13.82 13.30
CA ALA A 320 1.04 13.37 14.51
C ALA A 320 1.03 11.82 14.53
N HIS A 321 2.12 11.23 15.00
CA HIS A 321 2.30 9.77 15.18
C HIS A 321 2.49 8.92 13.91
N VAL A 322 2.31 9.47 12.70
CA VAL A 322 2.68 8.75 11.47
C VAL A 322 4.21 8.78 11.29
N PRO A 323 4.87 7.65 10.96
CA PRO A 323 6.31 7.64 10.68
C PRO A 323 6.71 8.66 9.61
N GLN A 324 7.74 9.46 9.90
CA GLN A 324 8.17 10.56 9.05
C GLN A 324 8.63 10.07 7.66
N GLU A 325 9.18 8.87 7.58
CA GLU A 325 9.60 8.24 6.33
C GLU A 325 8.44 8.05 5.34
N LEU A 326 7.25 7.71 5.86
CA LEU A 326 6.04 7.55 5.05
C LEU A 326 5.54 8.91 4.54
N ILE A 327 5.53 9.92 5.41
CA ILE A 327 5.19 11.31 5.04
C ILE A 327 6.14 11.80 3.94
N ASN A 328 7.45 11.65 4.14
CA ASN A 328 8.48 12.07 3.20
C ASN A 328 8.38 11.33 1.85
N SER A 329 7.91 10.09 1.84
CA SER A 329 7.67 9.33 0.61
C SER A 329 6.55 9.95 -0.22
N VAL A 330 5.42 10.27 0.43
CA VAL A 330 4.27 10.89 -0.24
C VAL A 330 4.59 12.31 -0.69
N ASN A 331 5.28 13.10 0.13
CA ASN A 331 5.71 14.45 -0.22
C ASN A 331 6.63 14.44 -1.45
N ARG A 332 7.67 13.59 -1.48
CA ARG A 332 8.55 13.45 -2.66
C ARG A 332 7.80 13.10 -3.94
N LYS A 333 6.79 12.22 -3.84
CA LYS A 333 5.95 11.87 -5.00
C LYS A 333 5.10 13.05 -5.45
N GLY A 334 4.52 13.79 -4.52
CA GLY A 334 3.74 14.98 -4.83
C GLY A 334 4.61 16.14 -5.35
N GLU A 335 5.83 16.32 -4.86
CA GLU A 335 6.81 17.27 -5.42
C GLU A 335 7.06 17.00 -6.90
N TYR A 336 7.26 15.75 -7.31
CA TYR A 336 7.41 15.39 -8.72
C TYR A 336 6.21 15.86 -9.57
N VAL A 337 4.99 15.68 -9.04
CA VAL A 337 3.75 16.10 -9.68
C VAL A 337 3.63 17.63 -9.75
N PHE A 338 3.87 18.34 -8.65
CA PHE A 338 3.70 19.80 -8.55
C PHE A 338 4.92 20.61 -9.03
N ASN A 339 6.01 19.93 -9.41
CA ASN A 339 7.08 20.53 -10.21
C ASN A 339 6.69 20.61 -11.69
N GLU A 340 5.88 19.67 -12.17
CA GLU A 340 5.36 19.67 -13.55
C GLU A 340 4.06 20.45 -13.71
N PHE A 341 3.17 20.39 -12.70
CA PHE A 341 1.87 21.07 -12.74
C PHE A 341 1.77 22.25 -11.79
N ASP A 342 1.10 23.30 -12.27
CA ASP A 342 0.44 24.28 -11.43
C ASP A 342 -0.94 23.78 -10.99
N ALA A 343 -1.26 23.95 -9.71
CA ALA A 343 -2.54 23.57 -9.13
C ALA A 343 -3.44 24.80 -8.85
N GLU A 344 -4.73 24.68 -9.16
CA GLU A 344 -5.77 25.67 -8.90
C GLU A 344 -7.07 24.98 -8.46
N VAL A 345 -7.69 25.45 -7.37
CA VAL A 345 -9.03 24.97 -6.95
C VAL A 345 -10.09 25.64 -7.82
N MET A 346 -11.04 24.86 -8.30
CA MET A 346 -12.14 25.32 -9.16
C MET A 346 -13.44 25.58 -8.41
#